data_AF-A0A8B7E7Q7-F1
#
_entry.id   AF-A0A8B7E7Q7-F1
#
_cell.length_a   1.000
_cell.length_b   1.000
_cell.length_c   1.000
_cell.angle_alpha   90.00
_cell.angle_beta   90.00
_cell.angle_gamma   90.00
#
_symmetry.space_group_name_H-M   'P 1'
#
loop_
_entity.id
_entity.type
_entity.pdbx_description
1 polymer ?
#
loop_
_entity_poly.entity_id
_entity_poly.type
_entity_poly.pdbx_seq_one_letter_code
_entity_poly.pdbx_strand_id
1 'polypeptide(L)'
;MIQNRASYKNVNDKRLQEILTFAEAVAKMPGGKGWKRNKSFTSETKISLSNMLYGIVDLIQKLLNEDQQYVLPGIFQTDRLEGEFGIYRQLCGGSYHVSVEEVKNSLRLQRLKLFSKLDAMGVPISQCSIIQSECCQLDLNEDDISYLDTSVSSIDAISEEENAALYYISGYVQHKFLPSISVSGTFVTNASEFTELVSRGRLCHPTEDLFQYVRYAYSLFILLPNAEMRFHC
;
A
#
# COMPACT_ATOMS: atom_id res chain seq x y z
N MET A 1 12.87 3.85 -9.70
CA MET A 1 14.27 3.80 -10.16
C MET A 1 14.62 2.33 -10.39
N ILE A 2 14.45 1.83 -11.62
CA ILE A 2 14.59 0.40 -11.94
C ILE A 2 16.06 0.16 -12.32
N GLN A 3 16.90 -0.17 -11.35
CA GLN A 3 18.29 -0.55 -11.62
C GLN A 3 18.44 -2.07 -11.51
N ASN A 4 18.73 -2.70 -12.66
CA ASN A 4 19.22 -4.07 -12.81
C ASN A 4 18.36 -5.23 -12.26
N ARG A 5 17.36 -5.65 -13.04
CA ARG A 5 16.96 -7.07 -13.03
C ARG A 5 17.65 -7.78 -14.19
N ALA A 6 18.88 -8.22 -13.98
CA ALA A 6 19.61 -9.00 -14.98
C ALA A 6 18.77 -10.25 -15.34
N SER A 7 18.36 -10.35 -16.60
CA SER A 7 17.56 -11.49 -17.08
C SER A 7 18.47 -12.65 -17.50
N TYR A 8 17.97 -13.87 -17.29
CA TYR A 8 18.55 -15.11 -17.79
C TYR A 8 17.68 -15.63 -18.92
N LYS A 9 18.29 -16.00 -20.05
CA LYS A 9 17.60 -16.49 -21.25
C LYS A 9 18.10 -17.86 -21.73
N ASN A 10 19.19 -18.34 -21.14
CA ASN A 10 19.86 -19.57 -21.55
C ASN A 10 20.29 -20.34 -20.30
N VAL A 11 20.04 -21.64 -20.30
CA VAL A 11 20.40 -22.57 -19.23
C VAL A 11 21.92 -22.68 -19.03
N ASN A 12 22.69 -22.47 -20.11
CA ASN A 12 24.15 -22.53 -20.13
C ASN A 12 24.82 -21.15 -19.95
N ASP A 13 24.12 -20.18 -19.37
CA ASP A 13 24.68 -18.86 -19.10
C ASP A 13 25.87 -18.96 -18.13
N LYS A 14 27.02 -18.38 -18.50
CA LYS A 14 28.25 -18.40 -17.69
C LYS A 14 28.04 -17.79 -16.30
N ARG A 15 27.12 -16.81 -16.18
CA ARG A 15 26.78 -16.18 -14.90
C ARG A 15 26.18 -17.17 -13.90
N LEU A 16 25.47 -18.20 -14.37
CA LEU A 16 24.95 -19.26 -13.49
C LEU A 16 26.09 -20.11 -12.91
N GLN A 17 27.13 -20.38 -13.72
CA GLN A 17 28.31 -21.11 -13.26
C GLN A 17 29.14 -20.28 -12.26
N GLU A 18 29.22 -18.97 -12.45
CA GLU A 18 29.83 -18.06 -11.48
C GLU A 18 29.09 -18.09 -10.13
N ILE A 19 27.75 -18.10 -10.15
CA ILE A 19 26.91 -18.24 -8.95
C ILE A 19 27.16 -19.58 -8.24
N LEU A 20 27.21 -20.69 -8.98
CA LEU A 20 27.50 -22.02 -8.41
C LEU A 20 28.90 -22.09 -7.80
N THR A 21 29.90 -21.52 -8.48
CA THR A 21 31.28 -21.44 -7.97
C THR A 21 31.33 -20.64 -6.67
N PHE A 22 30.59 -19.53 -6.61
CA PHE A 22 30.46 -18.74 -5.41
C PHE A 22 29.73 -19.49 -4.29
N ALA A 23 28.66 -20.23 -4.61
CA ALA A 23 27.93 -21.08 -3.66
C ALA A 23 28.85 -22.12 -3.02
N GLU A 24 29.68 -22.79 -3.81
CA GLU A 24 30.68 -23.74 -3.30
C GLU A 24 31.70 -23.07 -2.39
N ALA A 25 32.19 -21.87 -2.77
CA ALA A 25 33.13 -21.12 -1.96
C ALA A 25 32.50 -20.78 -0.60
N VAL A 26 31.28 -20.27 -0.58
CA VAL A 26 30.51 -19.98 0.64
C VAL A 26 30.32 -21.24 1.48
N ALA A 27 29.96 -22.37 0.87
CA ALA A 27 29.80 -23.64 1.56
C ALA A 27 31.09 -24.14 2.24
N LYS A 28 32.26 -23.80 1.70
CA LYS A 28 33.58 -24.14 2.25
C LYS A 28 34.09 -23.13 3.30
N MET A 29 33.51 -21.93 3.39
CA MET A 29 33.92 -20.92 4.38
C MET A 29 33.72 -21.40 5.83
N PRO A 30 34.60 -21.03 6.78
CA PRO A 30 34.39 -21.33 8.19
C PRO A 30 33.18 -20.55 8.73
N GLY A 31 32.23 -21.23 9.37
CA GLY A 31 31.14 -20.59 10.09
C GLY A 31 31.59 -20.15 11.48
N GLY A 32 31.23 -18.93 11.90
CA GLY A 32 31.59 -18.37 13.20
C GLY A 32 30.41 -18.23 14.17
N LYS A 33 30.65 -18.44 15.47
CA LYS A 33 29.74 -18.02 16.56
C LYS A 33 30.52 -17.17 17.59
N GLY A 34 29.89 -16.14 18.14
CA GLY A 34 30.46 -15.28 19.19
C GLY A 34 31.72 -14.49 18.76
N TRP A 35 32.71 -14.37 19.64
CA TRP A 35 33.96 -13.60 19.43
C TRP A 35 34.80 -14.08 18.23
N LYS A 36 34.59 -15.32 17.76
CA LYS A 36 35.26 -15.89 16.56
C LYS A 36 34.63 -15.43 15.23
N ARG A 37 33.67 -14.49 15.25
CA ARG A 37 32.97 -13.96 14.07
C ARG A 37 33.75 -12.88 13.30
N ASN A 38 34.95 -12.52 13.73
CA ASN A 38 35.76 -11.57 12.96
C ASN A 38 36.05 -12.16 11.57
N LYS A 39 35.41 -11.57 10.55
CA LYS A 39 35.50 -11.93 9.13
C LYS A 39 34.82 -13.26 8.71
N SER A 40 33.80 -13.72 9.42
CA SER A 40 33.01 -14.90 9.03
C SER A 40 31.49 -14.68 9.14
N PHE A 41 30.73 -15.35 8.27
CA PHE A 41 29.27 -15.45 8.43
C PHE A 41 28.92 -16.31 9.65
N THR A 42 27.72 -16.10 10.19
CA THR A 42 27.15 -17.07 11.13
C THR A 42 26.92 -18.40 10.41
N SER A 43 26.91 -19.51 11.16
CA SER A 43 26.62 -20.83 10.58
C SER A 43 25.27 -20.82 9.84
N GLU A 44 24.27 -20.17 10.42
CA GLU A 44 22.92 -20.06 9.91
C GLU A 44 22.89 -19.23 8.60
N THR A 45 23.49 -18.04 8.56
CA THR A 45 23.54 -17.20 7.36
C THR A 45 24.32 -17.87 6.23
N LYS A 46 25.41 -18.58 6.54
CA LYS A 46 26.19 -19.34 5.56
C LYS A 46 25.32 -20.42 4.89
N ILE A 47 24.63 -21.24 5.69
CA ILE A 47 23.77 -22.31 5.18
C ILE A 47 22.65 -21.71 4.32
N SER A 48 21.96 -20.68 4.81
CA SER A 48 20.89 -20.02 4.06
C SER A 48 21.38 -19.42 2.74
N LEU A 49 22.54 -18.76 2.73
CA LEU A 49 23.11 -18.19 1.52
C LEU A 49 23.49 -19.28 0.50
N SER A 50 24.15 -20.34 0.94
CA SER A 50 24.48 -21.46 0.05
C SER A 50 23.23 -22.10 -0.56
N ASN A 51 22.21 -22.37 0.26
CA ASN A 51 20.95 -22.95 -0.20
C ASN A 51 20.23 -22.02 -1.18
N MET A 52 20.23 -20.71 -0.91
CA MET A 52 19.63 -19.71 -1.80
C MET A 52 20.34 -19.69 -3.17
N LEU A 53 21.69 -19.72 -3.19
CA LEU A 53 22.46 -19.66 -4.43
C LEU A 53 22.29 -20.93 -5.28
N TYR A 54 22.24 -22.11 -4.67
CA TYR A 54 21.91 -23.33 -5.41
C TYR A 54 20.45 -23.31 -5.88
N GLY A 55 19.51 -22.99 -5.00
CA GLY A 55 18.09 -22.99 -5.30
C GLY A 55 17.70 -21.99 -6.40
N ILE A 56 18.32 -20.80 -6.44
CA ILE A 56 18.02 -19.82 -7.49
C ILE A 56 18.52 -20.28 -8.87
N VAL A 57 19.67 -20.96 -8.94
CA VAL A 57 20.19 -21.52 -10.20
C VAL A 57 19.27 -22.65 -10.67
N ASP A 58 18.94 -23.59 -9.79
CA ASP A 58 18.04 -24.70 -10.10
C ASP A 58 16.68 -24.20 -10.59
N LEU A 59 16.12 -23.18 -9.93
CA LEU A 59 14.87 -22.54 -10.33
C LEU A 59 14.96 -21.89 -11.71
N ILE A 60 16.02 -21.12 -11.97
CA ILE A 60 16.22 -20.48 -13.28
C ILE A 60 16.33 -21.54 -14.38
N GLN A 61 17.14 -22.58 -14.18
CA GLN A 61 17.32 -23.64 -15.17
C GLN A 61 16.01 -24.38 -15.43
N LYS A 62 15.26 -24.71 -14.37
CA LYS A 62 13.96 -25.36 -14.50
C LYS A 62 12.97 -24.51 -15.31
N LEU A 63 12.82 -23.23 -14.97
CA LEU A 63 11.90 -22.33 -15.67
C LEU A 63 12.27 -22.15 -17.15
N LEU A 64 13.56 -22.03 -17.47
CA LEU A 64 14.03 -21.94 -18.85
C LEU A 64 13.82 -23.24 -19.63
N ASN A 65 13.85 -24.40 -18.97
CA ASN A 65 13.52 -25.69 -19.58
C ASN A 65 12.01 -25.88 -19.78
N GLU A 66 11.17 -25.21 -18.98
CA GLU A 66 9.70 -25.19 -19.06
C GLU A 66 9.17 -24.13 -20.05
N ASP A 67 9.98 -23.74 -21.05
CA ASP A 67 9.64 -22.83 -22.15
C ASP A 67 9.38 -21.36 -21.76
N GLN A 68 9.94 -20.91 -20.61
CA GLN A 68 9.96 -19.48 -20.28
C GLN A 68 11.02 -18.75 -21.12
N GLN A 69 10.63 -17.66 -21.80
CA GLN A 69 11.54 -16.89 -22.66
C GLN A 69 12.72 -16.25 -21.89
N TYR A 70 12.48 -15.89 -20.64
CA TYR A 70 13.49 -15.34 -19.74
C TYR A 70 13.06 -15.46 -18.28
N VAL A 71 14.02 -15.40 -17.36
CA VAL A 71 13.79 -15.40 -15.91
C VAL A 71 14.42 -14.16 -15.28
N LEU A 72 13.67 -13.50 -14.40
CA LEU A 72 14.12 -12.35 -13.62
C LEU A 72 14.22 -12.73 -12.14
N PRO A 73 15.39 -13.11 -11.62
CA PRO A 73 15.50 -13.58 -10.24
C PRO A 73 15.15 -12.53 -9.19
N GLY A 74 15.25 -11.25 -9.53
CA GLY A 74 14.80 -10.16 -8.65
C GLY A 74 13.29 -10.15 -8.35
N ILE A 75 12.48 -10.98 -9.04
CA ILE A 75 11.07 -11.17 -8.70
C ILE A 75 10.89 -12.06 -7.47
N PHE A 76 11.82 -12.96 -7.19
CA PHE A 76 11.73 -13.90 -6.07
C PHE A 76 12.23 -13.31 -4.73
N GLN A 77 12.55 -12.03 -4.70
CA GLN A 77 13.01 -11.32 -3.50
C GLN A 77 11.84 -10.74 -2.70
N THR A 78 12.05 -10.56 -1.39
CA THR A 78 11.06 -9.97 -0.48
C THR A 78 10.95 -8.46 -0.58
N ASP A 79 11.82 -7.79 -1.35
CA ASP A 79 11.86 -6.32 -1.51
C ASP A 79 10.48 -5.73 -1.84
N ARG A 80 9.69 -6.40 -2.70
CA ARG A 80 8.33 -5.95 -3.05
C ARG A 80 7.42 -5.93 -1.82
N LEU A 81 7.49 -6.96 -0.99
CA LEU A 81 6.72 -7.06 0.25
C LEU A 81 7.20 -6.02 1.28
N GLU A 82 8.51 -5.80 1.38
CA GLU A 82 9.10 -4.78 2.25
C GLU A 82 8.68 -3.36 1.83
N GLY A 83 8.57 -3.12 0.52
CA GLY A 83 8.00 -1.91 -0.07
C GLY A 83 6.57 -1.67 0.39
N GLU A 84 5.70 -2.69 0.34
CA GLU A 84 4.31 -2.59 0.84
C GLU A 84 4.24 -2.28 2.32
N PHE A 85 5.02 -2.99 3.14
CA PHE A 85 5.08 -2.68 4.57
C PHE A 85 5.61 -1.26 4.81
N GLY A 86 6.49 -0.74 3.94
CA GLY A 86 6.89 0.66 3.93
C GLY A 86 5.72 1.62 3.71
N ILE A 87 4.84 1.32 2.75
CA ILE A 87 3.66 2.13 2.47
C ILE A 87 2.68 2.09 3.66
N TYR A 88 2.41 0.91 4.23
CA TYR A 88 1.54 0.80 5.42
C TYR A 88 2.08 1.61 6.59
N ARG A 89 3.39 1.54 6.88
CA ARG A 89 4.00 2.37 7.93
C ARG A 89 3.81 3.86 7.68
N GLN A 90 3.99 4.32 6.44
CA GLN A 90 3.81 5.74 6.09
C GLN A 90 2.36 6.20 6.26
N LEU A 91 1.38 5.36 5.91
CA LEU A 91 -0.05 5.65 6.10
C LEU A 91 -0.42 5.72 7.59
N CYS A 92 0.32 5.04 8.46
CA CYS A 92 0.20 5.12 9.92
C CYS A 92 1.14 6.15 10.57
N GLY A 93 1.44 7.25 9.87
CA GLY A 93 2.26 8.35 10.41
C GLY A 93 3.76 8.03 10.52
N GLY A 94 4.25 6.99 9.84
CA GLY A 94 5.65 6.58 9.85
C GLY A 94 6.05 5.73 11.06
N SER A 95 5.09 5.19 11.83
CA SER A 95 5.39 4.33 12.97
C SER A 95 6.05 3.02 12.52
N TYR A 96 7.13 2.61 13.21
CA TYR A 96 7.74 1.30 12.99
C TYR A 96 6.88 0.16 13.55
N HIS A 97 6.06 0.45 14.56
CA HIS A 97 5.15 -0.52 15.18
C HIS A 97 3.74 -0.22 14.69
N VAL A 98 3.23 -1.10 13.83
CA VAL A 98 1.89 -0.98 13.24
C VAL A 98 1.10 -2.20 13.68
N SER A 99 -0.08 -1.98 14.26
CA SER A 99 -1.03 -3.01 14.64
C SER A 99 -1.72 -3.61 13.40
N VAL A 100 -2.30 -4.80 13.57
CA VAL A 100 -3.06 -5.45 12.49
C VAL A 100 -4.22 -4.58 12.02
N GLU A 101 -4.87 -3.87 12.93
CA GLU A 101 -5.99 -2.98 12.60
C GLU A 101 -5.53 -1.77 11.79
N GLU A 102 -4.38 -1.20 12.12
CA GLU A 102 -3.77 -0.11 11.34
C GLU A 102 -3.34 -0.55 9.94
N VAL A 103 -2.84 -1.79 9.78
CA VAL A 103 -2.57 -2.37 8.46
C VAL A 103 -3.86 -2.53 7.65
N LYS A 104 -4.93 -3.06 8.26
CA LYS A 104 -6.24 -3.20 7.62
C LYS A 104 -6.82 -1.86 7.17
N ASN A 105 -6.75 -0.84 8.02
CA ASN A 105 -7.20 0.51 7.68
C ASN A 105 -6.33 1.15 6.59
N SER A 106 -5.01 0.91 6.61
CA SER A 106 -4.12 1.35 5.53
C SER A 106 -4.48 0.74 4.19
N LEU A 107 -4.84 -0.55 4.17
CA LEU A 107 -5.29 -1.25 2.98
C LEU A 107 -6.62 -0.70 2.46
N ARG A 108 -7.59 -0.42 3.35
CA ARG A 108 -8.83 0.28 3.00
C ARG A 108 -8.57 1.66 2.40
N LEU A 109 -7.66 2.43 2.99
CA LEU A 109 -7.26 3.74 2.45
C LEU A 109 -6.62 3.63 1.07
N GLN A 110 -5.77 2.64 0.83
CA GLN A 110 -5.20 2.39 -0.50
C GLN A 110 -6.29 2.08 -1.52
N ARG A 111 -7.27 1.24 -1.16
CA ARG A 111 -8.43 0.92 -2.01
C ARG A 111 -9.29 2.17 -2.29
N LEU A 112 -9.57 2.97 -1.27
CA LEU A 112 -10.32 4.22 -1.41
C LEU A 112 -9.67 5.17 -2.43
N LYS A 113 -8.34 5.23 -2.47
CA LYS A 113 -7.59 6.01 -3.45
C LYS A 113 -7.67 5.48 -4.89
N LEU A 114 -8.10 4.23 -5.10
CA LEU A 114 -8.41 3.74 -6.44
C LEU A 114 -9.71 4.34 -6.95
N PHE A 115 -10.72 4.47 -6.09
CA PHE A 115 -11.99 5.12 -6.45
C PHE A 115 -11.80 6.59 -6.82
N SER A 116 -10.88 7.32 -6.18
CA SER A 116 -10.55 8.68 -6.60
C SER A 116 -9.90 8.78 -7.99
N LYS A 117 -9.48 7.65 -8.57
CA LYS A 117 -8.91 7.57 -9.93
C LYS A 117 -9.93 7.12 -10.99
N LEU A 118 -11.19 6.87 -10.62
CA LEU A 118 -12.25 6.51 -11.59
C LEU A 118 -12.57 7.62 -12.62
N ASP A 119 -11.91 8.78 -12.52
CA ASP A 119 -12.01 9.95 -13.40
C ASP A 119 -13.41 10.60 -13.31
N ALA A 120 -13.60 11.78 -12.73
CA ALA A 120 -13.21 13.07 -13.29
C ALA A 120 -13.37 13.22 -14.83
N MET A 121 -14.21 12.39 -15.49
CA MET A 121 -14.83 12.57 -16.82
C MET A 121 -14.08 13.42 -17.87
N GLY A 122 -12.74 13.33 -17.98
CA GLY A 122 -12.01 14.22 -18.89
C GLY A 122 -10.54 14.51 -18.63
N VAL A 123 -9.88 13.90 -17.64
CA VAL A 123 -8.43 14.07 -17.46
C VAL A 123 -7.70 12.79 -17.90
N PRO A 124 -6.74 12.86 -18.84
CA PRO A 124 -6.01 11.68 -19.27
C PRO A 124 -5.26 11.04 -18.08
N ILE A 125 -5.63 9.79 -17.78
CA ILE A 125 -5.15 8.87 -16.72
C ILE A 125 -3.63 8.98 -16.43
N SER A 126 -2.83 9.36 -17.43
CA SER A 126 -1.41 9.72 -17.33
C SER A 126 -1.02 10.75 -16.25
N GLN A 127 -1.96 11.55 -15.74
CA GLN A 127 -1.69 12.62 -14.75
C GLN A 127 -2.17 12.30 -13.33
N CYS A 128 -2.94 11.22 -13.13
CA CYS A 128 -3.34 10.77 -11.79
C CYS A 128 -2.18 10.02 -11.16
N SER A 129 -1.28 10.75 -10.48
CA SER A 129 -0.06 10.23 -9.87
C SER A 129 -0.33 8.91 -9.12
N ILE A 130 0.25 7.87 -9.69
CA ILE A 130 0.00 6.48 -9.38
C ILE A 130 0.53 6.19 -7.98
N ILE A 131 -0.34 5.78 -7.05
CA ILE A 131 0.13 4.87 -5.99
C ILE A 131 0.36 3.53 -6.67
N GLN A 132 1.60 3.32 -7.07
CA GLN A 132 2.12 2.06 -7.58
C GLN A 132 2.56 1.30 -6.34
N SER A 133 1.71 0.39 -5.88
CA SER A 133 2.20 -0.72 -5.08
C SER A 133 3.11 -1.53 -6.01
N GLU A 134 4.38 -1.67 -5.66
CA GLU A 134 5.30 -2.51 -6.46
C GLU A 134 4.92 -4.00 -6.34
N CYS A 135 4.12 -4.37 -5.34
CA CYS A 135 3.68 -5.74 -5.09
C CYS A 135 2.37 -6.10 -5.83
N CYS A 136 1.43 -5.17 -5.98
CA CYS A 136 0.11 -5.44 -6.53
C CYS A 136 -0.38 -4.27 -7.42
N GLN A 137 -0.69 -4.56 -8.69
CA GLN A 137 -1.58 -3.69 -9.45
C GLN A 137 -3.00 -4.01 -9.00
N LEU A 138 -3.58 -3.13 -8.19
CA LEU A 138 -4.98 -3.23 -7.79
C LEU A 138 -5.79 -2.35 -8.74
N ASP A 139 -6.50 -3.00 -9.66
CA ASP A 139 -7.54 -2.37 -10.46
C ASP A 139 -8.89 -2.56 -9.78
N LEU A 140 -9.80 -1.61 -10.01
CA LEU A 140 -11.18 -1.73 -9.58
C LEU A 140 -11.88 -2.80 -10.42
N ASN A 141 -12.67 -3.64 -9.77
CA ASN A 141 -13.56 -4.59 -10.46
C ASN A 141 -15.04 -4.25 -10.25
N GLU A 142 -15.94 -5.02 -10.85
CA GLU A 142 -17.39 -4.83 -10.72
C GLU A 142 -17.87 -4.88 -9.27
N ASP A 143 -17.30 -5.75 -8.44
CA ASP A 143 -17.64 -5.79 -7.00
C ASP A 143 -17.25 -4.48 -6.31
N ASP A 144 -16.08 -3.92 -6.65
CA ASP A 144 -15.61 -2.64 -6.10
C ASP A 144 -16.58 -1.50 -6.47
N ILE A 145 -17.09 -1.49 -7.71
CA ILE A 145 -18.08 -0.50 -8.18
C ILE A 145 -19.40 -0.64 -7.42
N SER A 146 -19.85 -1.86 -7.13
CA SER A 146 -21.10 -2.09 -6.39
C SER A 146 -21.11 -1.47 -4.97
N TYR A 147 -19.94 -1.30 -4.35
CA TYR A 147 -19.82 -0.61 -3.06
C TYR A 147 -20.08 0.89 -3.17
N LEU A 148 -19.83 1.51 -4.32
CA LEU A 148 -20.17 2.93 -4.53
C LEU A 148 -21.67 3.13 -4.46
N ASP A 149 -22.45 2.30 -5.17
CA ASP A 149 -23.91 2.39 -5.16
C ASP A 149 -24.49 2.11 -3.77
N THR A 150 -23.93 1.11 -3.08
CA THR A 150 -24.32 0.79 -1.69
C THR A 150 -24.00 1.94 -0.73
N SER A 151 -22.86 2.62 -0.91
CA SER A 151 -22.40 3.69 -0.03
C SER A 151 -23.36 4.88 0.04
N VAL A 152 -24.09 5.14 -1.05
CA VAL A 152 -25.11 6.20 -1.10
C VAL A 152 -26.26 5.90 -0.15
N SER A 153 -26.71 4.64 -0.12
CA SER A 153 -27.83 4.21 0.72
C SER A 153 -27.48 4.07 2.21
N SER A 154 -26.19 3.89 2.54
CA SER A 154 -25.72 3.68 3.92
C SER A 154 -25.35 4.96 4.66
N ILE A 155 -25.44 6.13 4.02
CA ILE A 155 -25.20 7.43 4.67
C ILE A 155 -26.20 7.70 5.80
N ASP A 156 -27.44 7.24 5.63
CA ASP A 156 -28.49 7.41 6.63
C ASP A 156 -28.28 6.52 7.86
N ALA A 157 -27.37 5.55 7.79
CA ALA A 157 -26.99 4.68 8.91
C ALA A 157 -25.87 5.28 9.79
N ILE A 158 -25.25 6.39 9.38
CA ILE A 158 -24.20 7.08 10.16
C ILE A 158 -24.82 7.69 11.41
N SER A 159 -24.25 7.43 12.59
CA SER A 159 -24.80 7.91 13.86
C SER A 159 -24.72 9.44 14.00
N GLU A 160 -25.47 10.02 14.94
CA GLU A 160 -25.38 11.47 15.21
C GLU A 160 -23.99 11.87 15.71
N GLU A 161 -23.36 11.04 16.55
CA GLU A 161 -22.00 11.27 17.04
C GLU A 161 -20.96 11.20 15.91
N GLU A 162 -21.09 10.22 15.01
CA GLU A 162 -20.24 10.12 13.83
C GLU A 162 -20.43 11.31 12.91
N ASN A 163 -21.66 11.74 12.65
CA ASN A 163 -21.95 12.93 11.84
C ASN A 163 -21.34 14.20 12.47
N ALA A 164 -21.40 14.37 13.79
CA ALA A 164 -20.76 15.48 14.48
C ALA A 164 -19.23 15.48 14.33
N ALA A 165 -18.60 14.30 14.42
CA ALA A 165 -17.17 14.14 14.19
C ALA A 165 -16.79 14.41 12.72
N LEU A 166 -17.58 13.90 11.76
CA LEU A 166 -17.37 14.13 10.33
C LEU A 166 -17.54 15.60 9.97
N TYR A 167 -18.48 16.30 10.60
CA TYR A 167 -18.66 17.74 10.41
C TYR A 167 -17.42 18.51 10.87
N TYR A 168 -16.89 18.19 12.06
CA TYR A 168 -15.64 18.76 12.56
C TYR A 168 -14.45 18.50 11.62
N ILE A 169 -14.31 17.27 11.12
CA ILE A 169 -13.27 16.89 10.15
C ILE A 169 -13.45 17.67 8.83
N SER A 170 -14.68 17.81 8.36
CA SER A 170 -15.00 18.57 7.14
C SER A 170 -14.59 20.04 7.26
N GLY A 171 -14.80 20.64 8.45
CA GLY A 171 -14.31 21.99 8.75
C GLY A 171 -12.78 22.11 8.68
N TYR A 172 -12.05 21.10 9.16
CA TYR A 172 -10.60 21.03 9.00
C TYR A 172 -10.19 20.93 7.52
N VAL A 173 -10.88 20.09 6.74
CA VAL A 173 -10.63 19.92 5.30
C VAL A 173 -10.85 21.25 4.56
N GLN A 174 -11.96 21.94 4.84
CA GLN A 174 -12.27 23.27 4.30
C GLN A 174 -11.15 24.26 4.60
N HIS A 175 -10.73 24.34 5.87
CA HIS A 175 -9.69 25.29 6.30
C HIS A 175 -8.33 25.01 5.64
N LYS A 176 -7.94 23.74 5.54
CA LYS A 176 -6.59 23.36 5.10
C LYS A 176 -6.45 23.30 3.58
N PHE A 177 -7.48 22.84 2.87
CA PHE A 177 -7.39 22.53 1.44
C PHE A 177 -8.23 23.44 0.56
N LEU A 178 -9.26 24.10 1.11
CA LEU A 178 -10.18 24.98 0.36
C LEU A 178 -10.30 26.39 0.99
N PRO A 179 -9.19 27.06 1.36
CA PRO A 179 -9.23 28.31 2.11
C PRO A 179 -9.85 29.48 1.33
N SER A 180 -9.86 29.40 -0.01
CA SER A 180 -10.37 30.44 -0.91
C SER A 180 -11.86 30.30 -1.27
N ILE A 181 -12.48 29.15 -0.95
CA ILE A 181 -13.92 28.97 -1.12
C ILE A 181 -14.60 29.67 0.08
N SER A 182 -14.78 30.98 -0.03
CA SER A 182 -15.58 31.73 0.93
C SER A 182 -17.05 31.37 0.72
N VAL A 183 -17.57 30.51 1.58
CA VAL A 183 -18.98 30.16 1.55
C VAL A 183 -19.77 31.34 2.12
N SER A 184 -20.62 31.94 1.30
CA SER A 184 -21.59 32.94 1.73
C SER A 184 -22.67 32.24 2.56
N GLY A 185 -22.43 32.13 3.87
CA GLY A 185 -23.33 31.51 4.84
C GLY A 185 -22.69 30.35 5.57
N THR A 186 -22.72 30.39 6.90
CA THR A 186 -22.33 29.27 7.75
C THR A 186 -23.37 28.16 7.56
N PHE A 187 -22.95 27.01 7.02
CA PHE A 187 -23.81 25.84 6.96
C PHE A 187 -23.92 25.22 8.34
N VAL A 188 -25.02 25.50 9.06
CA VAL A 188 -25.25 25.04 10.44
C VAL A 188 -26.27 23.91 10.43
N THR A 189 -25.98 22.82 11.13
CA THR A 189 -26.86 21.65 11.30
C THR A 189 -26.73 21.10 12.71
N ASN A 190 -27.54 20.10 13.09
CA ASN A 190 -27.37 19.42 14.38
C ASN A 190 -25.94 18.89 14.59
N ALA A 191 -25.24 18.51 13.51
CA ALA A 191 -23.86 18.03 13.59
C ALA A 191 -22.84 19.13 13.94
N SER A 192 -23.20 20.42 13.84
CA SER A 192 -22.29 21.52 14.18
C SER A 192 -22.19 21.78 15.69
N GLU A 193 -23.12 21.28 16.50
CA GLU A 193 -23.18 21.53 17.95
C GLU A 193 -21.86 21.19 18.65
N PHE A 194 -21.29 20.02 18.34
CA PHE A 194 -19.99 19.62 18.86
C PHE A 194 -18.87 20.58 18.46
N THR A 195 -18.85 21.01 17.20
CA THR A 195 -17.83 21.93 16.67
C THR A 195 -17.93 23.29 17.33
N GLU A 196 -19.15 23.79 17.54
CA GLU A 196 -19.41 25.05 18.24
C GLU A 196 -18.99 24.99 19.71
N LEU A 197 -19.28 23.87 20.39
CA LEU A 197 -18.86 23.63 21.78
C LEU A 197 -17.34 23.70 21.96
N VAL A 198 -16.57 23.10 21.04
CA VAL A 198 -15.10 23.07 21.12
C VAL A 198 -14.43 24.29 20.48
N SER A 199 -15.18 25.09 19.73
CA SER A 199 -14.64 26.25 19.01
C SER A 199 -14.20 27.35 19.95
N ARG A 200 -13.03 27.93 19.66
CA ARG A 200 -12.54 29.16 20.29
C ARG A 200 -12.67 30.37 19.35
N GLY A 201 -13.60 30.31 18.40
CA GLY A 201 -13.86 31.37 17.42
C GLY A 201 -12.99 31.34 16.16
N ARG A 202 -12.24 30.27 15.91
CA ARG A 202 -11.39 30.11 14.71
C ARG A 202 -11.63 28.82 13.92
N LEU A 203 -12.55 27.96 14.38
CA LEU A 203 -12.90 26.77 13.61
C LEU A 203 -13.70 27.17 12.38
N CYS A 204 -13.43 26.49 11.27
CA CYS A 204 -14.12 26.70 10.00
C CYS A 204 -15.29 25.73 9.89
N HIS A 205 -16.38 26.19 9.29
CA HIS A 205 -17.54 25.36 8.98
C HIS A 205 -17.45 24.93 7.51
N PRO A 206 -17.72 23.66 7.19
CA PRO A 206 -17.70 23.17 5.81
C PRO A 206 -18.87 23.71 4.98
N THR A 207 -18.80 23.61 3.66
CA THR A 207 -19.99 23.68 2.80
C THR A 207 -20.85 22.43 2.99
N GLU A 208 -22.14 22.52 2.63
CA GLU A 208 -23.01 21.32 2.59
C GLU A 208 -22.44 20.26 1.64
N ASP A 209 -22.03 20.66 0.43
CA ASP A 209 -21.46 19.72 -0.56
C ASP A 209 -20.22 18.99 -0.02
N LEU A 210 -19.33 19.70 0.70
CA LEU A 210 -18.15 19.10 1.29
C LEU A 210 -18.52 18.14 2.42
N PHE A 211 -19.48 18.53 3.27
CA PHE A 211 -19.95 17.67 4.35
C PHE A 211 -20.57 16.39 3.81
N GLN A 212 -21.43 16.48 2.79
CA GLN A 212 -22.00 15.32 2.12
C GLN A 212 -20.92 14.45 1.49
N TYR A 213 -19.95 15.04 0.77
CA TYR A 213 -18.84 14.29 0.19
C TYR A 213 -18.03 13.51 1.25
N VAL A 214 -17.74 14.12 2.40
CA VAL A 214 -17.03 13.45 3.50
C VAL A 214 -17.85 12.28 4.07
N ARG A 215 -19.19 12.41 4.15
CA ARG A 215 -20.08 11.32 4.56
C ARG A 215 -20.05 10.15 3.55
N TYR A 216 -20.10 10.42 2.24
CA TYR A 216 -19.92 9.40 1.21
C TYR A 216 -18.58 8.68 1.35
N ALA A 217 -17.49 9.44 1.48
CA ALA A 217 -16.14 8.87 1.61
C ALA A 217 -15.99 8.00 2.87
N TYR A 218 -16.58 8.43 4.00
CA TYR A 218 -16.59 7.67 5.23
C TYR A 218 -17.43 6.39 5.13
N SER A 219 -18.63 6.48 4.56
CA SER A 219 -19.51 5.34 4.37
C SER A 219 -18.84 4.28 3.48
N LEU A 220 -18.24 4.71 2.37
CA LEU A 220 -17.45 3.84 1.50
C LEU A 220 -16.27 3.21 2.24
N PHE A 221 -15.54 3.97 3.05
CA PHE A 221 -14.43 3.45 3.84
C PHE A 221 -14.85 2.33 4.81
N ILE A 222 -16.00 2.45 5.47
CA ILE A 222 -16.53 1.43 6.38
C ILE A 222 -17.00 0.19 5.62
N LEU A 223 -17.72 0.40 4.52
CA LEU A 223 -18.29 -0.69 3.71
C LEU A 223 -17.23 -1.52 3.00
N LEU A 224 -16.10 -0.91 2.64
CA LEU A 224 -15.03 -1.62 1.97
C LEU A 224 -14.52 -2.77 2.85
N PRO A 225 -14.66 -4.03 2.40
CA PRO A 225 -14.16 -5.15 3.15
C PRO A 225 -12.64 -5.02 3.30
N ASN A 226 -12.16 -5.37 4.49
CA ASN A 226 -10.76 -5.73 4.66
C ASN A 226 -10.50 -6.82 3.64
N ALA A 227 -9.57 -6.60 2.70
CA ALA A 227 -9.43 -7.45 1.52
C ALA A 227 -9.03 -8.88 1.92
N GLU A 228 -10.02 -9.71 2.21
CA GLU A 228 -9.87 -11.14 2.16
C GLU A 228 -9.93 -11.50 0.68
N MET A 229 -8.80 -11.98 0.14
CA MET A 229 -8.67 -12.61 -1.17
C MET A 229 -8.44 -11.75 -2.43
N ARG A 230 -7.49 -10.81 -2.45
CA ARG A 230 -6.92 -10.33 -3.74
C ARG A 230 -5.41 -10.23 -3.84
N PHE A 231 -4.68 -10.78 -2.89
CA PHE A 231 -3.24 -11.01 -3.06
C PHE A 231 -3.02 -12.27 -3.90
N HIS A 232 -3.30 -12.18 -5.20
CA HIS A 232 -2.72 -13.11 -6.17
C HIS A 232 -1.37 -12.55 -6.57
N CYS A 233 -0.35 -12.84 -5.74
CA CYS A 233 1.05 -12.64 -6.09
C CYS A 233 1.52 -13.76 -7.03
#